data_AF-A0AAD2FNY7-F1
#
_entry.id   AF-A0AAD2FNY7-F1
#
_cell.length_a   1.000
_cell.length_b   1.000
_cell.length_c   1.000
_cell.angle_alpha   90.00
_cell.angle_beta   90.00
_cell.angle_gamma   90.00
#
_symmetry.space_group_name_H-M   'P 1'
#
loop_
_entity.id
_entity.type
_entity.pdbx_description
1 polymer ?
#
loop_
_entity_poly.entity_id
_entity_poly.type
_entity_poly.pdbx_seq_one_letter_code
_entity_poly.pdbx_strand_id
1 'polypeptide(L)'
;MPGKIAIYCAGVVFNTAVLHHQQAIKTGNSASLDRAAKLYEASLHLVGQHVHADCNNTVSLIAMAASNNLAQIELEKGLVEQACSRLQVLQTVIQSLRPVIIQILTMSEFQGMLSNILLAEGVTTSPAA
;
A
#
# COMPACT_ATOMS: atom_id res chain seq x y z
N MET A 1 -21.49 12.27 5.06
CA MET A 1 -20.30 13.01 4.59
C MET A 1 -18.97 12.76 5.34
N PRO A 2 -18.91 12.30 6.62
CA PRO A 2 -17.61 12.15 7.31
C PRO A 2 -16.68 11.08 6.71
N GLY A 3 -17.21 10.01 6.13
CA GLY A 3 -16.39 8.95 5.52
C GLY A 3 -15.57 9.38 4.30
N LYS A 4 -16.04 10.35 3.50
CA LYS A 4 -15.27 10.83 2.32
C LYS A 4 -14.00 11.58 2.74
N ILE A 5 -14.07 12.37 3.82
CA ILE A 5 -12.92 13.12 4.33
C ILE A 5 -11.83 12.16 4.81
N ALA A 6 -12.21 11.11 5.54
CA ALA A 6 -11.27 10.08 6.00
C ALA A 6 -10.55 9.38 4.84
N ILE A 7 -11.26 9.09 3.74
CA ILE A 7 -10.67 8.48 2.54
C ILE A 7 -9.64 9.41 1.87
N TYR A 8 -9.96 10.70 1.74
CA TYR A 8 -8.99 11.67 1.20
C TYR A 8 -7.78 11.83 2.11
N CYS A 9 -7.99 11.91 3.43
CA CYS A 9 -6.91 11.94 4.40
C CYS A 9 -6.02 10.70 4.30
N ALA A 10 -6.61 9.51 4.16
CA ALA A 10 -5.86 8.28 3.96
C ALA A 10 -5.01 8.33 2.69
N GLY A 11 -5.56 8.82 1.58
CA GLY A 11 -4.81 8.98 0.33
C GLY A 11 -3.61 9.95 0.46
N VAL A 12 -3.77 11.06 1.19
CA VAL A 12 -2.68 12.01 1.47
C VAL A 12 -1.59 11.36 2.34
N VAL A 13 -1.99 10.66 3.40
CA VAL A 13 -1.06 9.94 4.29
C VAL A 13 -0.31 8.85 3.52
N PHE A 14 -1.01 8.09 2.67
CA PHE A 14 -0.41 7.09 1.79
C PHE A 14 0.63 7.70 0.84
N ASN A 15 0.29 8.78 0.15
CA ASN A 15 1.23 9.45 -0.76
C ASN A 15 2.47 9.96 -0.01
N THR A 16 2.29 10.45 1.22
CA THR A 16 3.41 10.86 2.08
C THR A 16 4.28 9.66 2.47
N ALA A 17 3.67 8.51 2.75
CA ALA A 17 4.38 7.26 3.01
C ALA A 17 5.24 6.85 1.79
N VAL A 18 4.68 6.94 0.59
CA VAL A 18 5.38 6.65 -0.68
C VAL A 18 6.61 7.56 -0.85
N LEU A 19 6.48 8.86 -0.59
CA LEU A 19 7.61 9.79 -0.69
C LEU A 19 8.75 9.41 0.26
N HIS A 20 8.42 9.09 1.51
CA HIS A 20 9.41 8.62 2.49
C HIS A 20 10.04 7.27 2.09
N HIS A 21 9.25 6.35 1.53
CA HIS A 21 9.74 5.05 1.06
C HIS A 21 10.72 5.22 -0.10
N GLN A 22 10.35 6.01 -1.12
CA GLN A 22 11.23 6.32 -2.24
C GLN A 22 12.51 7.04 -1.80
N GLN A 23 12.42 7.96 -0.83
CA GLN A 23 13.59 8.61 -0.27
C GLN A 23 14.49 7.59 0.47
N ALA A 24 13.92 6.67 1.22
CA ALA A 24 14.67 5.62 1.90
C ALA A 24 15.42 4.73 0.90
N ILE A 25 14.75 4.26 -0.16
CA ILE A 25 15.37 3.46 -1.23
C ILE A 25 16.53 4.23 -1.88
N LYS A 26 16.33 5.52 -2.21
CA LYS A 26 17.37 6.35 -2.85
C LYS A 26 18.58 6.64 -1.97
N THR A 27 18.41 6.68 -0.65
CA THR A 27 19.44 7.18 0.28
C THR A 27 19.98 6.11 1.24
N GLY A 28 19.37 4.93 1.28
CA GLY A 28 19.64 3.91 2.31
C GLY A 28 19.24 4.34 3.72
N ASN A 29 18.42 5.39 3.87
CA ASN A 29 18.07 5.96 5.17
C ASN A 29 16.97 5.14 5.87
N SER A 30 17.37 4.35 6.85
CA SER A 30 16.48 3.52 7.68
C SER A 30 15.41 4.33 8.43
N ALA A 31 15.72 5.56 8.87
CA ALA A 31 14.76 6.41 9.56
C ALA A 31 13.61 6.87 8.62
N SER A 32 13.92 7.09 7.34
CA SER A 32 12.89 7.36 6.32
C SER A 32 12.02 6.13 6.07
N LEU A 33 12.62 4.93 6.09
CA LEU A 33 11.89 3.66 5.93
C LEU A 33 10.94 3.40 7.12
N ASP A 34 11.40 3.65 8.35
CA ASP A 34 10.56 3.56 9.55
C ASP A 34 9.40 4.55 9.50
N ARG A 35 9.64 5.76 8.98
CA ARG A 35 8.60 6.77 8.82
C ARG A 35 7.57 6.37 7.77
N ALA A 36 8.03 5.79 6.65
CA ALA A 36 7.15 5.24 5.63
C ALA A 36 6.25 4.14 6.21
N ALA A 37 6.81 3.18 6.97
CA ALA A 37 6.05 2.10 7.60
C ALA A 37 4.92 2.64 8.51
N LYS A 38 5.24 3.57 9.41
CA LYS A 38 4.25 4.21 10.31
C LYS A 38 3.14 4.92 9.54
N LEU A 39 3.47 5.56 8.42
CA LEU A 39 2.48 6.25 7.59
C LEU A 39 1.62 5.25 6.79
N TYR A 40 2.17 4.14 6.31
CA TYR A 40 1.36 3.07 5.71
C TYR A 40 0.38 2.48 6.72
N GLU A 41 0.82 2.23 7.96
CA GLU A 41 -0.06 1.78 9.05
C GLU A 41 -1.16 2.80 9.37
N ALA A 42 -0.82 4.09 9.45
CA ALA A 42 -1.79 5.14 9.68
C ALA A 42 -2.82 5.23 8.53
N SER A 43 -2.37 5.12 7.29
CA SER A 43 -3.25 5.05 6.11
C SER A 43 -4.19 3.84 6.19
N LEU A 44 -3.67 2.66 6.56
CA LEU A 44 -4.46 1.45 6.75
C LEU A 44 -5.50 1.61 7.86
N HIS A 45 -5.14 2.25 8.96
CA HIS A 45 -6.06 2.53 10.06
C HIS A 45 -7.22 3.44 9.62
N LEU A 46 -6.92 4.48 8.83
CA LEU A 46 -7.92 5.41 8.30
C LEU A 46 -8.89 4.73 7.33
N VAL A 47 -8.41 3.80 6.49
CA VAL A 47 -9.29 3.07 5.57
C VAL A 47 -9.98 1.87 6.21
N GLY A 48 -9.36 1.22 7.20
CA GLY A 48 -9.90 0.04 7.89
C GLY A 48 -11.22 0.31 8.62
N GLN A 49 -11.44 1.55 9.06
CA GLN A 49 -12.73 2.01 9.59
C GLN A 49 -13.85 2.05 8.52
N HIS A 50 -13.50 1.94 7.24
CA HIS A 50 -14.40 2.11 6.10
C HIS A 50 -14.47 0.90 5.15
N VAL A 51 -13.58 -0.10 5.28
CA VAL A 51 -13.54 -1.30 4.42
C VAL A 51 -14.84 -2.11 4.45
N HIS A 52 -15.60 -2.08 5.55
CA HIS A 52 -16.88 -2.80 5.68
C HIS A 52 -18.13 -1.96 5.39
N ALA A 53 -18.00 -0.63 5.36
CA ALA A 53 -19.16 0.26 5.34
C ALA A 53 -19.63 0.61 3.92
N ASP A 54 -18.71 0.66 2.95
CA ASP A 54 -19.00 0.93 1.55
C ASP A 54 -17.93 0.22 0.69
N CYS A 55 -18.34 -0.53 -0.34
CA CYS A 55 -17.43 -1.11 -1.36
C CYS A 55 -16.80 -0.01 -2.23
N ASN A 56 -16.03 0.89 -1.62
CA ASN A 56 -15.39 2.00 -2.30
C ASN A 56 -14.04 1.52 -2.84
N ASN A 57 -13.94 1.46 -4.18
CA ASN A 57 -12.74 1.04 -4.89
C ASN A 57 -11.48 1.78 -4.41
N THR A 58 -11.59 3.06 -4.05
CA THR A 58 -10.47 3.86 -3.55
C THR A 58 -9.95 3.35 -2.21
N VAL A 59 -10.85 2.98 -1.30
CA VAL A 59 -10.52 2.42 0.03
C VAL A 59 -9.76 1.11 -0.15
N SER A 60 -10.29 0.23 -1.00
CA SER A 60 -9.68 -1.06 -1.29
C SER A 60 -8.32 -0.91 -1.98
N LEU A 61 -8.16 0.03 -2.92
CA LEU A 61 -6.88 0.30 -3.57
C LEU A 61 -5.83 0.83 -2.60
N ILE A 62 -6.19 1.77 -1.72
CA ILE A 62 -5.29 2.28 -0.68
C ILE A 62 -4.90 1.14 0.28
N ALA A 63 -5.86 0.31 0.68
CA ALA A 63 -5.59 -0.82 1.56
C ALA A 63 -4.67 -1.86 0.90
N MET A 64 -4.87 -2.13 -0.39
CA MET A 64 -4.04 -3.02 -1.20
C MET A 64 -2.60 -2.49 -1.30
N ALA A 65 -2.44 -1.22 -1.68
CA ALA A 65 -1.13 -0.60 -1.85
C ALA A 65 -0.36 -0.49 -0.55
N ALA A 66 -1.00 -0.01 0.52
CA ALA A 66 -0.36 0.16 1.82
C ALA A 66 0.03 -1.20 2.43
N SER A 67 -0.82 -2.24 2.30
CA SER A 67 -0.48 -3.58 2.79
C SER A 67 0.69 -4.20 2.04
N ASN A 68 0.73 -4.04 0.70
CA ASN A 68 1.86 -4.52 -0.10
C ASN A 68 3.18 -3.85 0.28
N ASN A 69 3.18 -2.52 0.36
CA ASN A 69 4.40 -1.76 0.66
C ASN A 69 4.87 -1.99 2.10
N LEU A 70 3.95 -2.17 3.04
CA LEU A 70 4.29 -2.49 4.43
C LEU A 70 4.85 -3.91 4.55
N ALA A 71 4.28 -4.89 3.84
CA ALA A 71 4.80 -6.26 3.80
C ALA A 71 6.24 -6.30 3.28
N GLN A 72 6.55 -5.50 2.24
CA GLN A 72 7.90 -5.38 1.72
C GLN A 72 8.87 -4.84 2.77
N ILE A 73 8.52 -3.74 3.45
CA ILE A 73 9.36 -3.16 4.51
C ILE A 73 9.58 -4.16 5.65
N GLU A 74 8.53 -4.90 6.05
CA GLU A 74 8.62 -5.94 7.08
C GLU A 74 9.55 -7.08 6.64
N LEU A 75 9.49 -7.52 5.38
CA LEU A 75 10.43 -8.51 4.83
C LEU A 75 11.87 -8.00 4.84
N GLU A 76 12.11 -6.75 4.43
CA GLU A 76 13.45 -6.13 4.44
C GLU A 76 14.03 -6.03 5.86
N LYS A 77 13.17 -5.94 6.88
CA LYS A 77 13.56 -5.95 8.30
C LYS A 77 13.67 -7.36 8.90
N GLY A 78 13.41 -8.42 8.13
CA GLY A 78 13.40 -9.80 8.62
C GLY A 78 12.16 -10.17 9.46
N LEU A 79 11.10 -9.37 9.41
CA LEU A 79 9.86 -9.54 10.17
C LEU A 79 8.84 -10.39 9.40
N VAL A 80 9.21 -11.65 9.15
CA VAL A 80 8.50 -12.53 8.21
C VAL A 80 7.04 -12.80 8.61
N GLU A 81 6.74 -13.00 9.89
CA GLU A 81 5.38 -13.28 10.35
C GLU A 81 4.43 -12.10 10.11
N GLN A 82 4.94 -10.87 10.31
CA GLN A 82 4.18 -9.64 10.10
C GLN A 82 3.91 -9.45 8.61
N ALA A 83 4.94 -9.66 7.77
CA ALA A 83 4.79 -9.61 6.33
C ALA A 83 3.75 -10.62 5.82
N CYS A 84 3.77 -11.85 6.33
CA CYS A 84 2.76 -12.86 6.02
C CYS A 84 1.35 -12.40 6.41
N SER A 85 1.18 -11.79 7.58
CA SER A 85 -0.10 -11.21 8.00
C SER A 85 -0.58 -10.11 7.05
N ARG A 86 0.32 -9.23 6.58
CA ARG A 86 -0.02 -8.19 5.59
C ARG A 86 -0.41 -8.78 4.25
N LEU A 87 0.28 -9.83 3.79
CA LEU A 87 -0.05 -10.54 2.55
C LEU A 87 -1.41 -11.25 2.63
N GLN A 88 -1.79 -11.76 3.80
CA GLN A 88 -3.13 -12.32 4.00
C GLN A 88 -4.22 -11.23 3.87
N VAL A 89 -4.01 -10.07 4.50
CA VAL A 89 -4.92 -8.92 4.34
C VAL A 89 -5.01 -8.51 2.86
N LEU A 90 -3.88 -8.42 2.18
CA LEU A 90 -3.80 -8.12 0.74
C LEU A 90 -4.63 -9.11 -0.09
N GLN A 91 -4.49 -10.41 0.19
CA GLN A 91 -5.26 -11.47 -0.48
C GLN A 91 -6.77 -11.29 -0.27
N THR A 92 -7.20 -10.97 0.95
CA THR A 92 -8.63 -10.71 1.24
C THR A 92 -9.15 -9.50 0.46
N VAL A 93 -8.39 -8.40 0.42
CA VAL A 93 -8.79 -7.20 -0.33
C VAL A 93 -8.88 -7.50 -1.83
N ILE A 94 -7.90 -8.20 -2.41
CA ILE A 94 -7.92 -8.59 -3.83
C ILE A 94 -9.13 -9.49 -4.14
N GLN A 95 -9.43 -10.45 -3.26
CA GLN A 95 -10.62 -11.31 -3.43
C GLN A 95 -11.91 -10.51 -3.41
N SER A 96 -12.02 -9.50 -2.53
CA SER A 96 -13.19 -8.61 -2.48
C SER A 96 -13.33 -7.74 -3.74
N LEU A 97 -12.20 -7.36 -4.36
CA LEU A 97 -12.18 -6.57 -5.59
C LEU A 97 -12.32 -7.40 -6.86
N ARG A 98 -12.19 -8.73 -6.80
CA ARG A 98 -12.18 -9.62 -7.97
C ARG A 98 -13.28 -9.34 -9.00
N PRO A 99 -14.55 -9.03 -8.63
CA PRO A 99 -15.60 -8.76 -9.61
C PRO A 99 -15.36 -7.49 -10.44
N VAL A 100 -14.59 -6.54 -9.91
CA VAL A 100 -14.40 -5.19 -10.48
C VAL A 100 -12.93 -4.85 -10.77
N ILE A 101 -11.99 -5.73 -10.40
CA ILE A 101 -10.55 -5.45 -10.47
C ILE A 101 -10.11 -5.11 -11.89
N ILE A 102 -10.60 -5.82 -12.91
CA ILE A 102 -10.25 -5.54 -14.31
C ILE A 102 -10.73 -4.14 -14.73
N GLN A 103 -11.92 -3.75 -14.28
CA GLN A 103 -12.46 -2.43 -14.55
C GLN A 103 -11.66 -1.34 -13.84
N ILE A 104 -11.28 -1.57 -12.57
CA ILE A 104 -10.43 -0.66 -11.80
C ILE A 104 -9.06 -0.50 -12.45
N LEU A 105 -8.47 -1.60 -12.96
CA LEU A 105 -7.16 -1.61 -13.62
C LEU A 105 -7.13 -0.82 -14.93
N THR A 106 -8.28 -0.66 -15.60
CA THR A 106 -8.38 0.09 -16.86
C THR A 106 -8.82 1.54 -16.68
N MET A 107 -9.20 1.94 -15.46
CA MET A 107 -9.62 3.30 -15.14
C MET A 107 -8.42 4.23 -14.97
N SER A 108 -8.38 5.30 -15.75
CA SER A 108 -7.29 6.30 -15.74
C SER A 108 -7.12 6.99 -14.39
N GLU A 109 -8.22 7.19 -13.66
CA GLU A 109 -8.23 7.82 -12.33
C GLU A 109 -7.46 7.03 -11.25
N PHE A 110 -7.25 5.72 -11.45
CA PHE A 110 -6.55 4.87 -10.48
C PHE A 110 -5.10 4.53 -10.86
N GLN A 111 -4.63 4.93 -12.05
CA GLN A 111 -3.29 4.56 -12.53
C GLN A 111 -2.17 4.96 -11.57
N GLY A 112 -2.23 6.15 -10.96
CA GLY A 112 -1.23 6.59 -9.99
C GLY A 112 -1.15 5.72 -8.73
N MET A 113 -2.31 5.27 -8.20
CA MET A 113 -2.33 4.33 -7.07
C MET A 113 -1.80 2.96 -7.48
N LEU A 114 -2.19 2.48 -8.67
CA LEU A 114 -1.71 1.20 -9.20
C LEU A 114 -0.19 1.19 -9.39
N SER A 115 0.42 2.28 -9.85
CA SER A 115 1.88 2.42 -9.92
C SER A 115 2.55 2.36 -8.54
N ASN A 116 1.90 2.86 -7.49
CA ASN A 116 2.44 2.82 -6.13
C ASN A 116 2.31 1.44 -5.46
N ILE A 117 1.41 0.58 -5.95
CA ILE A 117 1.37 -0.85 -5.60
C ILE A 117 2.60 -1.57 -6.17
N LEU A 118 3.02 -1.14 -7.35
CA LEU A 118 4.12 -1.74 -8.11
C LEU A 118 5.50 -1.18 -7.75
N LEU A 119 5.66 -0.41 -6.66
CA LEU A 119 6.99 -0.08 -6.11
C LEU A 119 7.83 -1.32 -5.77
N ALA A 120 7.21 -2.50 -5.79
CA ALA A 120 7.85 -3.78 -6.03
C ALA A 120 8.39 -3.90 -7.48
N GLU A 121 9.29 -3.02 -7.92
CA GLU A 121 10.37 -3.53 -8.76
C GLU A 121 11.23 -4.38 -7.82
N GLY A 122 10.91 -5.68 -7.78
CA GLY A 122 11.77 -6.65 -7.12
C GLY A 122 13.18 -6.39 -7.60
N VAL A 123 14.11 -6.22 -6.66
CA VAL A 123 15.54 -6.22 -6.96
C VAL A 123 15.80 -7.54 -7.66
N THR A 124 15.75 -7.54 -9.00
CA THR A 124 16.36 -8.58 -9.79
C THR A 124 17.83 -8.35 -9.58
N THR A 125 18.38 -9.00 -8.56
CA THR A 125 19.81 -9.27 -8.49
C THR A 125 20.13 -10.07 -9.74
N SER A 126 20.43 -9.37 -10.83
CA SER A 126 21.15 -9.96 -11.94
C SER A 126 22.51 -10.34 -11.35
N PRO A 127 22.86 -11.63 -11.25
CA PRO A 127 24.21 -11.98 -10.86
C PRO A 127 25.11 -11.45 -11.99
N ALA A 128 26.04 -10.57 -11.62
CA ALA A 128 27.09 -10.11 -12.52
C ALA A 128 27.77 -11.35 -13.11
N ALA A 129 27.61 -11.54 -14.42
CA ALA A 129 28.38 -12.48 -15.23
C ALA A 129 29.47 -11.70 -15.98
#